data_AF-A0A495W3W4-F1
#
_entry.id   AF-A0A495W3W4-F1
#
_cell.length_a   1.000
_cell.length_b   1.000
_cell.length_c   1.000
_cell.angle_alpha   90.00
_cell.angle_beta   90.00
_cell.angle_gamma   90.00
#
_symmetry.space_group_name_H-M   'P 1'
#
loop_
_entity.id
_entity.type
_entity.pdbx_description
1 polymer ?
#
loop_
_entity_poly.entity_id
_entity_poly.type
_entity_poly.pdbx_seq_one_letter_code
_entity_poly.pdbx_strand_id
1 'polypeptide(L)'
;MVVGWLGKASLVASAGLLLTGLSGVGPAGAEQRTRVAYSIEFADPGEHRDPEPYGAVVLRQADQDRLLWHQGRAGDIPSRWRYPTTGAAVEEVPFPEDAVEQVCAFVNDRDGGSDDRLADGCLPYRGHHEPYVIKGADGHVTVHVYGIG
;
A
#
# COMPACT_ATOMS: atom_id res chain seq x y z
N MET A 1 -26.80 10.58 -58.35
CA MET A 1 -28.18 10.08 -58.60
C MET A 1 -29.02 10.35 -57.36
N VAL A 2 -30.28 10.70 -57.60
CA VAL A 2 -31.23 11.32 -56.67
C VAL A 2 -31.91 10.28 -55.78
N VAL A 3 -32.27 10.73 -54.58
CA VAL A 3 -33.07 10.09 -53.52
C VAL A 3 -34.40 9.51 -54.02
N GLY A 4 -34.83 8.39 -53.43
CA GLY A 4 -36.22 7.90 -53.53
C GLY A 4 -36.54 6.93 -52.39
N TRP A 5 -37.40 7.36 -51.48
CA TRP A 5 -37.80 6.73 -50.22
C TRP A 5 -39.11 5.92 -50.34
N LEU A 6 -39.37 5.10 -49.31
CA LEU A 6 -40.65 4.59 -48.79
C LEU A 6 -41.24 3.27 -49.33
N GLY A 7 -41.20 2.26 -48.46
CA GLY A 7 -42.18 1.17 -48.39
C GLY A 7 -42.49 0.85 -46.92
N LYS A 8 -43.75 1.03 -46.51
CA LYS A 8 -44.31 0.81 -45.17
C LYS A 8 -44.72 -0.66 -44.98
N ALA A 9 -44.56 -1.22 -43.77
CA ALA A 9 -45.52 -2.17 -43.20
C ALA A 9 -45.29 -2.34 -41.68
N SER A 10 -46.33 -2.04 -40.90
CA SER A 10 -46.43 -2.34 -39.47
C SER A 10 -46.69 -3.82 -39.24
N LEU A 11 -46.13 -4.40 -38.18
CA LEU A 11 -46.75 -5.49 -37.44
C LEU A 11 -46.39 -5.34 -35.95
N VAL A 12 -47.43 -5.06 -35.16
CA VAL A 12 -47.44 -5.16 -33.71
C VAL A 12 -47.56 -6.64 -33.36
N ALA A 13 -46.67 -7.15 -32.50
CA ALA A 13 -46.89 -8.40 -31.80
C ALA A 13 -46.46 -8.21 -30.34
N SER A 14 -47.45 -7.98 -29.49
CA SER A 14 -47.32 -8.06 -28.04
C SER A 14 -47.15 -9.53 -27.65
N ALA A 15 -46.03 -9.87 -27.02
CA ALA A 15 -45.90 -11.07 -26.22
C ALA A 15 -45.40 -10.65 -24.85
N GLY A 16 -46.32 -10.56 -23.90
CA GLY A 16 -45.96 -10.53 -22.49
C GLY A 16 -45.40 -11.88 -22.08
N LEU A 17 -44.25 -11.87 -21.42
CA LEU A 17 -43.87 -12.94 -20.51
C LEU A 17 -43.36 -12.29 -19.22
N LEU A 18 -44.19 -12.40 -18.18
CA LEU A 18 -43.81 -12.20 -16.79
C LEU A 18 -42.78 -13.29 -16.44
N LEU A 19 -41.50 -12.92 -16.39
CA LEU A 19 -40.49 -13.73 -15.71
C LEU A 19 -40.33 -13.21 -14.30
N THR A 20 -41.00 -13.93 -13.42
CA THR A 20 -40.85 -13.95 -11.97
C THR A 20 -39.38 -14.05 -11.54
N GLY A 21 -38.99 -13.14 -10.65
CA GLY A 21 -38.06 -13.38 -9.54
C GLY A 21 -36.80 -14.19 -9.84
N LEU A 22 -35.76 -13.52 -10.33
CA LEU A 22 -34.40 -13.86 -9.92
C LEU A 22 -34.03 -12.89 -8.80
N SER A 23 -34.16 -13.36 -7.56
CA SER A 23 -33.58 -12.72 -6.39
C SER A 23 -32.13 -12.37 -6.72
N GLY A 24 -31.84 -11.08 -6.78
CA GLY A 24 -30.51 -10.58 -7.03
C GLY A 24 -29.56 -11.10 -5.97
N VAL A 25 -28.83 -12.16 -6.28
CA VAL A 25 -27.49 -12.31 -5.74
C VAL A 25 -26.67 -11.27 -6.49
N GLY A 26 -26.71 -10.03 -5.99
CA GLY A 26 -25.72 -9.04 -6.39
C GLY A 26 -24.34 -9.65 -6.20
N PRO A 27 -23.33 -9.29 -7.02
CA PRO A 27 -21.99 -9.77 -6.77
C PRO A 27 -21.67 -9.42 -5.32
N ALA A 28 -21.38 -10.44 -4.49
CA ALA A 28 -20.73 -10.20 -3.21
C ALA A 28 -19.53 -9.32 -3.55
N GLY A 29 -19.57 -8.06 -3.11
CA GLY A 29 -18.62 -7.05 -3.55
C GLY A 29 -17.23 -7.59 -3.33
N ALA A 30 -16.49 -7.84 -4.41
CA ALA A 30 -15.08 -8.14 -4.29
C ALA A 30 -14.48 -6.93 -3.57
N GLU A 31 -13.93 -7.15 -2.36
CA GLU A 31 -13.18 -6.11 -1.66
C GLU A 31 -12.13 -5.59 -2.63
N GLN A 32 -12.27 -4.32 -3.02
CA GLN A 32 -11.35 -3.71 -3.96
C GLN A 32 -9.98 -3.64 -3.30
N ARG A 33 -9.10 -4.57 -3.66
CA ARG A 33 -7.71 -4.56 -3.21
C ARG A 33 -6.94 -3.54 -4.01
N THR A 34 -6.28 -2.64 -3.31
CA THR A 34 -5.45 -1.59 -3.86
C THR A 34 -3.99 -2.02 -3.77
N ARG A 35 -3.16 -1.66 -4.76
CA ARG A 35 -1.71 -1.96 -4.73
C ARG A 35 -0.95 -0.78 -4.18
N VAL A 36 -0.12 -1.02 -3.18
CA VAL A 36 0.83 -0.05 -2.64
C VAL A 36 2.21 -0.37 -3.19
N ALA A 37 2.77 0.54 -3.99
CA ALA A 37 4.16 0.45 -4.43
C ALA A 37 5.05 1.30 -3.51
N TYR A 38 6.12 0.72 -2.95
CA TYR A 38 6.96 1.43 -1.98
C TYR A 38 8.43 0.98 -1.95
N SER A 39 9.28 1.79 -1.33
CA SER A 39 10.60 1.36 -0.84
C SER A 39 10.91 2.01 0.51
N ILE A 40 11.86 1.45 1.24
CA ILE A 40 12.27 1.88 2.57
C ILE A 40 13.79 2.00 2.58
N GLU A 41 14.31 3.10 3.09
CA GLU A 41 15.73 3.30 3.34
C GLU A 41 15.97 3.41 4.84
N PHE A 42 17.06 2.82 5.29
CA PHE A 42 17.48 2.75 6.69
C PHE A 42 18.82 3.46 6.81
N ALA A 43 18.92 4.40 7.74
CA ALA A 43 20.13 5.17 7.93
C ALA A 43 20.49 5.26 9.41
N ASP A 44 21.68 4.76 9.73
CA ASP A 44 22.36 4.97 11.00
C ASP A 44 23.65 5.78 10.75
N PRO A 45 23.66 7.10 11.01
CA PRO A 45 24.86 7.92 10.84
C PRO A 45 25.94 7.68 11.93
N GLY A 46 25.61 6.99 13.03
CA GLY A 46 26.57 6.64 14.08
C GLY A 46 27.51 5.50 13.66
N GLU A 47 27.06 4.68 12.72
CA GLU A 47 27.75 3.51 12.22
C GLU A 47 28.50 3.77 10.88
N HIS A 48 29.59 3.05 10.63
CA HIS A 48 30.34 3.13 9.36
C HIS A 48 29.92 2.08 8.32
N ARG A 49 28.96 1.22 8.68
CA ARG A 49 28.47 0.11 7.87
C ARG A 49 26.98 0.30 7.58
N ASP A 50 26.46 -0.44 6.61
CA ASP A 50 25.02 -0.49 6.38
C ASP A 50 24.33 -1.08 7.63
N PRO A 51 23.17 -0.55 8.04
CA PRO A 51 22.48 -1.00 9.24
C PRO A 51 21.98 -2.43 9.10
N GLU A 52 21.76 -3.12 10.21
CA GLU A 52 21.10 -4.42 10.39
C GLU A 52 19.65 -4.22 10.91
N PRO A 53 18.74 -3.61 10.12
CA PRO A 53 17.46 -3.13 10.63
C PRO A 53 16.48 -4.25 10.96
N TYR A 54 15.77 -4.11 12.08
CA TYR A 54 14.65 -4.96 12.47
C TYR A 54 13.50 -4.15 13.09
N GLY A 55 12.29 -4.66 12.97
CA GLY A 55 11.07 -3.97 13.38
C GLY A 55 10.01 -4.01 12.29
N ALA A 56 9.23 -2.94 12.17
CA ALA A 56 8.13 -2.85 11.20
C ALA A 56 7.96 -1.45 10.61
N VAL A 57 7.48 -1.43 9.36
CA VAL A 57 6.93 -0.26 8.70
C VAL A 57 5.49 -0.56 8.30
N VAL A 58 4.57 0.32 8.67
CA VAL A 58 3.13 0.13 8.46
C VAL A 58 2.47 1.37 7.87
N LEU A 59 1.40 1.16 7.11
CA LEU A 59 0.37 2.17 6.88
C LEU A 59 -0.68 2.03 7.96
N ARG A 60 -1.02 3.15 8.61
CA ARG A 60 -2.04 3.20 9.66
C ARG A 60 -3.31 3.84 9.15
N GLN A 61 -4.42 3.27 9.59
CA GLN A 61 -5.78 3.76 9.42
C GLN A 61 -6.42 3.85 10.82
N ALA A 62 -7.60 4.48 10.91
CA ALA A 62 -8.29 4.74 12.19
C ALA A 62 -8.24 3.56 13.18
N ASP A 63 -8.55 2.35 12.72
CA ASP A 63 -8.69 1.17 13.56
C ASP A 63 -7.73 0.02 13.19
N GLN A 64 -6.83 0.21 12.23
CA GLN A 64 -6.00 -0.90 11.72
C GLN A 64 -4.64 -0.46 11.17
N ASP A 65 -3.62 -1.28 11.45
CA ASP A 65 -2.29 -1.19 10.87
C ASP A 65 -2.12 -2.22 9.75
N ARG A 66 -1.39 -1.82 8.72
CA ARG A 66 -1.20 -2.57 7.49
C ARG A 66 0.27 -2.66 7.19
N LEU A 67 0.79 -3.87 7.28
CA LEU A 67 2.22 -4.13 7.25
C LEU A 67 2.77 -3.95 5.84
N LEU A 68 3.74 -3.05 5.68
CA LEU A 68 4.54 -2.97 4.47
C LEU A 68 5.77 -3.86 4.61
N TRP A 69 6.52 -3.70 5.70
CA TRP A 69 7.75 -4.44 5.92
C TRP A 69 7.86 -4.88 7.37
N HIS A 70 8.44 -6.05 7.58
CA HIS A 70 8.79 -6.56 8.90
C HIS A 70 10.07 -7.40 8.83
N GLN A 71 10.90 -7.22 9.84
CA GLN A 71 12.01 -8.11 10.15
C GLN A 71 12.01 -8.34 11.65
N GLY A 72 11.88 -9.60 12.08
CA GLY A 72 11.96 -9.94 13.49
C GLY A 72 13.38 -9.78 14.01
N ARG A 73 13.53 -9.50 15.32
CA ARG A 73 14.83 -9.46 15.97
C ARG A 73 15.48 -10.85 15.91
N ALA A 74 16.66 -10.94 15.33
CA ALA A 74 17.44 -12.17 15.20
C ALA A 74 18.93 -11.91 15.45
N GLY A 75 19.73 -12.96 15.56
CA GLY A 75 21.19 -12.85 15.73
C GLY A 75 21.93 -12.49 14.44
N ASP A 76 21.31 -12.78 13.30
CA ASP A 76 21.85 -12.75 11.94
C ASP A 76 21.03 -11.81 11.04
N ILE A 77 20.61 -10.67 11.57
CA ILE A 77 19.83 -9.70 10.79
C ILE A 77 20.67 -9.22 9.60
N PRO A 78 20.18 -9.32 8.35
CA PRO A 78 21.01 -8.96 7.20
C PRO A 78 21.20 -7.44 7.11
N SER A 79 22.46 -7.03 7.06
CA SER A 79 22.86 -5.65 6.80
C SER A 79 22.29 -5.16 5.45
N ARG A 80 21.59 -4.03 5.47
CA ARG A 80 20.98 -3.37 4.31
C ARG A 80 20.66 -1.91 4.60
N TRP A 81 21.00 -1.02 3.69
CA TRP A 81 20.54 0.36 3.71
C TRP A 81 19.15 0.55 3.06
N ARG A 82 18.63 -0.44 2.32
CA ARG A 82 17.36 -0.33 1.58
C ARG A 82 16.56 -1.63 1.45
N TYR A 83 15.24 -1.50 1.42
CA TYR A 83 14.28 -2.55 1.05
C TYR A 83 13.26 -2.07 -0.01
N PRO A 84 12.98 -2.85 -1.06
CA PRO A 84 13.87 -3.91 -1.56
C PRO A 84 15.22 -3.32 -1.96
N THR A 85 16.27 -4.14 -2.07
CA THR A 85 17.60 -3.67 -2.47
C THR A 85 17.59 -2.89 -3.79
N THR A 86 16.71 -3.25 -4.72
CA THR A 86 16.49 -2.55 -5.99
C THR A 86 15.01 -2.43 -6.32
N GLY A 87 14.61 -1.37 -7.02
CA GLY A 87 13.22 -1.16 -7.45
C GLY A 87 12.26 -0.84 -6.30
N ALA A 88 11.02 -1.32 -6.39
CA ALA A 88 9.97 -1.12 -5.40
C ALA A 88 9.32 -2.46 -5.03
N ALA A 89 8.90 -2.58 -3.76
CA ALA A 89 8.01 -3.64 -3.33
C ALA A 89 6.56 -3.25 -3.67
N VAL A 90 5.70 -4.25 -3.84
CA VAL A 90 4.27 -4.07 -4.07
C VAL A 90 3.50 -4.92 -3.09
N GLU A 91 2.61 -4.30 -2.33
CA GLU A 91 1.71 -4.97 -1.38
C GLU A 91 0.25 -4.75 -1.81
N GLU A 92 -0.58 -5.79 -1.73
CA GLU A 92 -2.03 -5.67 -1.94
C GLU A 92 -2.73 -5.41 -0.61
N VAL A 93 -3.43 -4.29 -0.51
CA VAL A 93 -4.11 -3.87 0.70
C VAL A 93 -5.63 -3.76 0.51
N PRO A 94 -6.44 -4.10 1.52
CA PRO A 94 -7.90 -4.12 1.41
C PRO A 94 -8.53 -2.74 1.67
N PHE A 95 -7.84 -1.64 1.38
CA PHE A 95 -8.33 -0.30 1.64
C PHE A 95 -7.91 0.68 0.55
N PRO A 96 -8.75 1.70 0.28
CA PRO A 96 -8.43 2.77 -0.66
C PRO A 96 -7.42 3.78 -0.06
N GLU A 97 -6.76 4.55 -0.93
CA GLU A 97 -5.74 5.55 -0.53
C GLU A 97 -6.27 6.56 0.50
N ASP A 98 -7.51 7.02 0.35
CA ASP A 98 -8.13 8.02 1.22
C ASP A 98 -8.39 7.52 2.65
N ALA A 99 -8.27 6.22 2.88
CA ALA A 99 -8.34 5.62 4.21
C ALA A 99 -6.98 5.55 4.93
N VAL A 100 -5.87 5.97 4.30
CA VAL A 100 -4.55 6.01 4.96
C VAL A 100 -4.41 7.30 5.76
N GLU A 101 -4.18 7.19 7.06
CA GLU A 101 -4.02 8.34 7.96
C GLU A 101 -2.55 8.66 8.23
N GLN A 102 -1.71 7.64 8.40
CA GLN A 102 -0.30 7.81 8.76
C GLN A 102 0.60 6.76 8.11
N VAL A 103 1.86 7.14 7.93
CA VAL A 103 2.98 6.22 7.66
C VAL A 103 3.80 6.11 8.93
N CYS A 104 3.98 4.89 9.43
CA CYS A 104 4.67 4.64 10.69
C CYS A 104 5.88 3.72 10.50
N ALA A 105 6.92 3.96 11.27
CA ALA A 105 8.10 3.11 11.34
C ALA A 105 8.53 2.95 12.80
N PHE A 106 8.72 1.70 13.19
CA PHE A 106 9.23 1.28 14.50
C PHE A 106 10.37 0.31 14.23
N VAL A 107 11.57 0.86 14.07
CA VAL A 107 12.74 0.15 13.55
C VAL A 107 13.93 0.45 14.43
N ASN A 108 14.61 -0.60 14.86
CA ASN A 108 15.92 -0.53 15.50
C ASN A 108 16.96 -1.15 14.58
N ASP A 109 18.21 -0.83 14.84
CA ASP A 109 19.39 -1.49 14.30
C ASP A 109 19.92 -2.48 15.33
N ARG A 110 20.43 -3.61 14.86
CA ARG A 110 21.15 -4.54 15.71
C ARG A 110 22.63 -4.21 15.67
N ASP A 111 23.14 -3.82 16.84
CA ASP A 111 24.57 -3.74 17.06
C ASP A 111 25.04 -4.76 18.08
N GLY A 112 26.32 -5.12 17.99
CA GLY A 112 26.95 -6.10 18.91
C GLY A 112 26.88 -5.70 20.39
N GLY A 113 26.37 -4.50 20.71
CA GLY A 113 26.11 -3.95 22.04
C GLY A 113 24.64 -3.61 22.28
N SER A 114 24.33 -2.31 22.44
CA SER A 114 22.95 -1.83 22.54
C SER A 114 22.40 -1.64 21.13
N ASP A 115 21.13 -2.00 20.92
CA ASP A 115 20.44 -1.78 19.65
C ASP A 115 20.15 -0.28 19.49
N ASP A 116 20.50 0.28 18.34
CA ASP A 116 20.27 1.69 17.99
C ASP A 116 18.84 1.89 17.47
N ARG A 117 18.22 3.03 17.76
CA ARG A 117 16.82 3.31 17.38
C ARG A 117 16.80 4.15 16.12
N LEU A 118 16.53 3.51 14.98
CA LEU A 118 16.42 4.16 13.68
C LEU A 118 15.11 4.94 13.51
N ALA A 119 13.98 4.41 13.98
CA ALA A 119 12.69 5.12 13.91
C ALA A 119 11.74 4.66 15.01
N ASP A 120 10.99 5.61 15.57
CA ASP A 120 9.94 5.34 16.56
C ASP A 120 8.84 6.40 16.45
N GLY A 121 7.97 6.22 15.45
CA GLY A 121 6.85 7.15 15.28
C GLY A 121 6.13 7.05 13.96
N CYS A 122 5.28 8.06 13.73
CA CYS A 122 4.40 8.17 12.59
C CYS A 122 4.41 9.59 12.02
N LEU A 123 4.21 9.70 10.72
CA LEU A 123 3.93 10.95 10.02
C LEU A 123 2.54 10.90 9.39
N PRO A 124 1.76 12.01 9.40
CA PRO A 124 0.49 12.07 8.68
C PRO A 124 0.68 11.76 7.20
N TYR A 125 -0.19 10.93 6.62
CA TYR A 125 -0.18 10.65 5.20
C TYR A 125 -0.59 11.90 4.42
N ARG A 126 0.25 12.29 3.45
CA ARG A 126 0.01 13.46 2.58
C ARG A 126 -0.04 13.08 1.10
N GLY A 127 0.09 11.80 0.77
CA GLY A 127 0.16 11.30 -0.62
C GLY A 127 1.52 10.68 -0.96
N HIS A 128 1.73 10.39 -2.24
CA HIS A 128 2.90 9.66 -2.75
C HIS A 128 3.97 10.57 -3.41
N HIS A 129 3.96 11.87 -3.12
CA HIS A 129 4.83 12.85 -3.80
C HIS A 129 6.16 13.12 -3.10
N GLU A 130 6.25 12.89 -1.79
CA GLU A 130 7.47 13.11 -1.00
C GLU A 130 7.75 11.91 -0.08
N PRO A 131 9.03 11.64 0.22
CA PRO A 131 9.39 10.60 1.17
C PRO A 131 9.00 10.97 2.61
N TYR A 132 8.58 9.96 3.36
CA TYR A 132 8.29 10.05 4.78
C TYR A 132 9.55 9.74 5.58
N VAL A 133 10.23 10.78 6.10
CA VAL A 133 11.44 10.63 6.91
C VAL A 133 11.05 10.58 8.40
N ILE A 134 11.02 9.38 8.97
CA ILE A 134 10.63 9.11 10.35
C ILE A 134 11.91 8.95 11.17
N LYS A 135 12.10 9.80 12.18
CA LYS A 135 13.33 9.84 12.98
C LYS A 135 13.25 8.95 14.20
N GLY A 136 14.39 8.35 14.55
CA GLY A 136 14.64 7.72 15.84
C GLY A 136 15.64 8.55 16.65
N ALA A 137 16.16 7.96 17.72
CA ALA A 137 17.16 8.61 18.56
C ALA A 137 18.53 8.64 17.87
N ASP A 138 18.83 7.58 17.12
CA ASP A 138 20.17 7.30 16.60
C ASP A 138 20.21 7.41 15.07
N GLY A 139 19.08 7.15 14.39
CA GLY A 139 18.97 7.18 12.95
C GLY A 139 17.64 7.72 12.40
N HIS A 140 17.34 7.33 11.16
CA HIS A 140 16.05 7.57 10.53
C HIS A 140 15.67 6.46 9.54
N VAL A 141 14.37 6.31 9.32
CA VAL A 141 13.80 5.49 8.26
C VAL A 141 13.10 6.40 7.26
N THR A 142 13.42 6.25 5.98
CA THR A 142 12.79 6.98 4.88
C THR A 142 11.87 6.03 4.11
N VAL A 143 10.57 6.28 4.15
CA VAL A 143 9.58 5.49 3.41
C VAL A 143 9.16 6.24 2.16
N HIS A 144 9.39 5.66 0.99
CA HIS A 144 8.89 6.15 -0.29
C HIS A 144 7.62 5.39 -0.63
N VAL A 145 6.49 6.09 -0.73
CA VAL A 145 5.27 5.55 -1.33
C VAL A 145 5.19 6.09 -2.75
N TYR A 146 5.13 5.21 -3.74
CA TYR A 146 5.11 5.57 -5.16
C TYR A 146 3.69 5.60 -5.75
N GLY A 147 2.75 4.91 -5.11
CA GLY A 147 1.35 4.91 -5.51
C GLY A 147 0.52 3.93 -4.69
N ILE A 148 -0.76 4.26 -4.55
CA ILE A 148 -1.80 3.43 -3.94
C ILE A 148 -2.97 3.41 -4.95
N GLY A 149 -3.11 2.33 -5.72
CA GLY A 149 -4.08 2.25 -6.83
C GLY A 149 -4.44 0.86 -7.30
#